data_AF-A0A1E5P0T9-F1
#
_entry.id   AF-A0A1E5P0T9-F1
#
_cell.length_a   1.000
_cell.length_b   1.000
_cell.length_c   1.000
_cell.angle_alpha   90.00
_cell.angle_beta   90.00
_cell.angle_gamma   90.00
#
_symmetry.space_group_name_H-M   'P 1'
#
loop_
_entity.id
_entity.type
_entity.pdbx_description
1 polymer ?
#
loop_
_entity_poly.entity_id
_entity_poly.type
_entity_poly.pdbx_seq_one_letter_code
_entity_poly.pdbx_strand_id
1 'polypeptide(L)'
;MLTGRATAAAKTSDGPVEMLRLFKLAKGSAIKSRTQAINQLKSVLVSADTTLRESLAGLSNPHLFKRCAELDAQHASGPAGAARHTLRLLARRIRHLTEEIDDLNKRIAEAVEVSTPGLLEVRGVGPDSAAALLISAGDNPERLVSEASFAALCGTSPVEASSGKTQRRRLNRGGDRQANAALYRIVLSRLRWDDRSRDYLRRRLAEGKTRREIIRCLKRYVAREIYRLIVPTRAPTDQTGPTPVAV
;
A
#
# COMPACT_ATOMS: atom_id res chain seq x y z
N MET A 1 44.62 3.21 -0.46
CA MET A 1 43.96 3.51 -1.74
C MET A 1 42.69 2.66 -1.84
N LEU A 2 41.53 3.19 -1.46
CA LEU A 2 40.20 2.58 -1.70
C LEU A 2 39.14 3.68 -1.60
N THR A 3 39.04 4.50 -2.63
CA THR A 3 37.91 5.42 -2.84
C THR A 3 37.20 5.02 -4.12
N GLY A 4 36.57 3.84 -4.08
CA GLY A 4 35.59 3.44 -5.09
C GLY A 4 34.37 4.34 -4.96
N ARG A 5 34.35 5.45 -5.71
CA ARG A 5 33.15 6.28 -5.87
C ARG A 5 32.05 5.38 -6.41
N ALA A 6 31.01 5.16 -5.61
CA ALA A 6 29.81 4.49 -6.08
C ALA A 6 29.17 5.35 -7.18
N THR A 7 29.38 4.96 -8.43
CA THR A 7 28.67 5.51 -9.59
C THR A 7 27.27 4.90 -9.63
N ALA A 8 26.42 5.30 -8.69
CA ALA A 8 25.00 4.99 -8.80
C ALA A 8 24.41 5.90 -9.88
N ALA A 9 24.17 5.35 -11.08
CA ALA A 9 23.31 6.00 -12.07
C ALA A 9 21.97 6.37 -11.40
N ALA A 10 21.60 7.64 -11.49
CA ALA A 10 20.36 8.17 -10.94
C ALA A 10 19.16 7.43 -11.56
N LYS A 11 18.08 7.28 -10.78
CA LYS A 11 16.82 6.75 -11.32
C LYS A 11 16.32 7.71 -12.40
N THR A 12 15.90 7.18 -13.54
CA THR A 12 15.21 7.91 -14.60
C THR A 12 13.89 8.45 -14.02
N SER A 13 13.73 9.78 -13.99
CA SER A 13 12.57 10.47 -13.39
C SER A 13 11.42 10.72 -14.37
N ASP A 14 11.40 10.00 -15.48
CA ASP A 14 10.43 10.13 -16.58
C ASP A 14 9.58 8.86 -16.79
N GLY A 15 9.82 7.83 -15.97
CA GLY A 15 9.18 6.52 -16.10
C GLY A 15 7.85 6.35 -15.35
N PRO A 16 7.15 5.21 -15.57
CA PRO A 16 5.91 4.87 -14.88
C PRO A 16 5.99 4.89 -13.35
N VAL A 17 7.17 4.65 -12.77
CA VAL A 17 7.33 4.68 -11.31
C VAL A 17 7.28 6.10 -10.77
N GLU A 18 7.77 7.10 -11.50
CA GLU A 18 7.66 8.49 -11.06
C GLU A 18 6.20 8.97 -11.10
N MET A 19 5.43 8.58 -12.12
CA MET A 19 3.97 8.81 -12.12
C MET A 19 3.29 8.22 -10.88
N LEU A 20 3.63 6.97 -10.53
CA LEU A 20 3.11 6.32 -9.33
C LEU A 20 3.53 7.04 -8.05
N ARG A 21 4.76 7.57 -7.96
CA ARG A 21 5.21 8.37 -6.81
C ARG A 21 4.37 9.64 -6.65
N LEU A 22 4.15 10.38 -7.73
CA LEU A 22 3.35 11.61 -7.72
C LEU A 22 1.90 11.33 -7.32
N PHE A 23 1.26 10.30 -7.90
CA PHE A 23 -0.11 9.94 -7.53
C PHE A 23 -0.21 9.45 -6.08
N LYS A 24 0.74 8.65 -5.59
CA LYS A 24 0.76 8.23 -4.17
C LYS A 24 0.99 9.41 -3.22
N LEU A 25 1.83 10.37 -3.60
CA LEU A 25 2.08 11.58 -2.81
C LEU A 25 0.78 12.37 -2.64
N ALA A 26 0.11 12.69 -3.75
CA ALA A 26 -1.17 13.40 -3.75
C ALA A 26 -2.23 12.63 -2.93
N LYS A 27 -2.37 11.31 -3.18
CA LYS A 27 -3.34 10.47 -2.49
C LYS A 27 -3.09 10.40 -0.98
N GLY A 28 -1.82 10.31 -0.58
CA GLY A 28 -1.41 10.33 0.81
C GLY A 28 -1.76 11.64 1.51
N SER A 29 -1.61 12.78 0.81
CA SER A 29 -2.04 14.09 1.28
C SER A 29 -3.56 14.14 1.47
N ALA A 30 -4.33 13.76 0.45
CA ALA A 30 -5.79 13.75 0.49
C ALA A 30 -6.35 12.86 1.61
N ILE A 31 -5.77 11.66 1.83
CA ILE A 31 -6.15 10.76 2.92
C ILE A 31 -5.96 11.42 4.30
N LYS A 32 -4.82 12.08 4.52
CA LYS A 32 -4.54 12.76 5.80
C LYS A 32 -5.53 13.91 6.03
N SER A 33 -5.74 14.75 5.01
CA SER A 33 -6.70 15.85 5.06
C SER A 33 -8.14 15.37 5.31
N ARG A 34 -8.54 14.25 4.68
CA ARG A 34 -9.86 13.65 4.89
C ARG A 34 -10.02 13.15 6.31
N THR A 35 -8.99 12.50 6.85
CA THR A 35 -8.98 12.01 8.23
C THR A 35 -9.11 13.16 9.22
N GLN A 36 -8.37 14.26 9.00
CA GLN A 36 -8.48 15.47 9.82
C GLN A 36 -9.90 16.05 9.76
N ALA A 37 -10.49 16.18 8.58
CA ALA A 37 -11.85 16.69 8.41
C ALA A 37 -12.90 15.80 9.10
N ILE A 38 -12.75 14.47 9.03
CA ILE A 38 -13.61 13.52 9.75
C ILE A 38 -13.50 13.73 11.27
N ASN A 39 -12.29 13.86 11.80
CA ASN A 39 -12.07 14.05 13.23
C ASN A 39 -12.64 15.39 13.72
N GLN A 40 -12.47 16.46 12.94
CA GLN A 40 -13.08 17.76 13.22
C GLN A 40 -14.61 17.69 13.19
N LEU A 41 -15.20 17.02 12.20
CA LEU A 41 -16.64 16.85 12.09
C LEU A 41 -17.19 16.12 13.32
N LYS A 42 -16.54 15.02 13.73
CA LYS A 42 -16.91 14.28 14.93
C LYS A 42 -16.77 15.11 16.21
N SER A 43 -15.73 15.94 16.31
CA SER A 43 -15.56 16.86 17.45
C SER A 43 -16.71 17.87 17.54
N VAL A 44 -17.09 18.49 16.42
CA VAL A 44 -18.22 19.43 16.38
C VAL A 44 -19.55 18.75 16.75
N LEU A 45 -19.77 17.50 16.33
CA LEU A 45 -20.97 16.74 16.71
C LEU A 45 -21.08 16.48 18.21
N VAL A 46 -19.97 16.30 18.91
CA VAL A 46 -19.99 16.10 20.37
C VAL A 46 -20.53 17.35 21.06
N SER A 47 -20.14 18.55 20.59
CA SER A 47 -20.55 19.83 21.18
C SER A 47 -21.84 20.42 20.59
N ALA A 48 -22.49 19.73 19.66
CA ALA A 48 -23.73 20.19 19.02
C ALA A 48 -24.93 20.20 20.00
N ASP A 49 -25.99 20.93 19.67
CA ASP A 49 -27.25 20.87 20.42
C ASP A 49 -27.86 19.47 20.37
N THR A 50 -28.62 19.11 21.41
CA THR A 50 -29.20 17.77 21.59
C THR A 50 -30.06 17.36 20.40
N THR A 51 -30.90 18.26 19.91
CA THR A 51 -31.78 18.03 18.77
C THR A 51 -31.01 17.67 17.50
N LEU A 52 -29.93 18.41 17.20
CA LEU A 52 -29.05 18.09 16.07
C LEU A 52 -28.33 16.76 16.25
N ARG A 53 -27.81 16.48 17.46
CA ARG A 53 -27.12 15.23 17.77
C ARG A 53 -28.04 14.01 17.58
N GLU A 54 -29.27 14.07 18.09
CA GLU A 54 -30.28 13.02 17.95
C GLU A 54 -30.66 12.78 16.50
N SER A 55 -30.80 13.84 15.70
CA SER A 55 -31.11 13.72 14.26
C SER A 55 -30.03 13.00 13.43
N LEU A 56 -28.81 12.95 13.95
CA LEU A 56 -27.64 12.33 13.31
C LEU A 56 -27.20 11.03 13.99
N ALA A 57 -27.83 10.66 15.10
CA ALA A 57 -27.49 9.46 15.85
C ALA A 57 -27.78 8.18 15.05
N GLY A 58 -26.97 7.14 15.29
CA GLY A 58 -27.13 5.83 14.62
C GLY A 58 -26.74 5.79 13.13
N LEU A 59 -26.45 6.94 12.49
CA LEU A 59 -26.00 6.97 11.11
C LEU A 59 -24.59 6.40 10.97
N SER A 60 -24.41 5.49 10.00
CA SER A 60 -23.07 5.09 9.55
C SER A 60 -22.31 6.30 8.99
N ASN A 61 -20.97 6.30 9.06
CA ASN A 61 -20.16 7.42 8.56
C ASN A 61 -20.55 7.94 7.16
N PRO A 62 -20.79 7.10 6.12
CA PRO A 62 -21.20 7.60 4.80
C PRO A 62 -22.52 8.38 4.84
N HIS A 63 -23.53 7.82 5.51
CA HIS A 63 -24.83 8.48 5.70
C HIS A 63 -24.70 9.75 6.54
N LEU A 64 -23.92 9.73 7.61
CA LEU A 64 -23.65 10.89 8.45
C LEU A 64 -23.04 12.03 7.63
N PHE A 65 -21.99 11.77 6.86
CA PHE A 65 -21.35 12.79 6.03
C PHE A 65 -22.29 13.31 4.95
N LYS A 66 -23.09 12.43 4.33
CA LYS A 66 -24.11 12.85 3.37
C LYS A 66 -25.13 13.79 4.01
N ARG A 67 -25.72 13.42 5.14
CA ARG A 67 -26.71 14.24 5.86
C ARG A 67 -26.12 15.56 6.32
N CYS A 68 -24.91 15.56 6.88
CA CYS A 68 -24.22 16.79 7.26
C CYS A 68 -24.01 17.73 6.07
N ALA A 69 -23.64 17.21 4.89
CA ALA A 69 -23.44 18.01 3.68
C ALA A 69 -24.73 18.65 3.13
N GLU A 70 -25.89 18.09 3.49
CA GLU A 70 -27.24 18.51 3.11
C GLU A 70 -27.90 19.43 4.15
N LEU A 71 -27.33 19.59 5.35
CA LEU A 71 -27.89 20.45 6.41
C LEU A 71 -28.17 21.84 5.88
N ASP A 72 -29.34 22.38 6.18
CA ASP A 72 -29.62 23.78 5.88
C ASP A 72 -28.79 24.69 6.80
N ALA A 73 -28.13 25.67 6.19
CA ALA A 73 -27.26 26.63 6.84
C ALA A 73 -27.69 28.08 6.55
N GLN A 74 -28.90 28.28 6.01
CA GLN A 74 -29.38 29.61 5.59
C GLN A 74 -29.49 30.63 6.73
N HIS A 75 -29.52 30.18 7.99
CA HIS A 75 -29.51 31.08 9.16
C HIS A 75 -28.41 30.67 10.15
N ALA A 76 -27.17 31.09 9.87
CA ALA A 76 -26.02 30.90 10.76
C ALA A 76 -26.01 31.93 11.92
N SER A 77 -27.13 32.12 12.61
CA SER A 77 -27.18 32.94 13.82
C SER A 77 -26.99 32.06 15.07
N GLY A 78 -26.16 32.53 15.99
CA GLY A 78 -25.85 31.84 17.23
C GLY A 78 -25.05 30.52 17.08
N PRO A 79 -24.72 29.88 18.20
CA PRO A 79 -23.86 28.69 18.22
C PRO A 79 -24.41 27.49 17.43
N ALA A 80 -25.73 27.29 17.44
CA ALA A 80 -26.37 26.16 16.74
C ALA A 80 -26.33 26.33 15.20
N GLY A 81 -26.55 27.55 14.71
CA GLY A 81 -26.40 27.87 13.28
C GLY A 81 -24.95 27.71 12.82
N ALA A 82 -23.99 28.18 13.62
CA ALA A 82 -22.56 28.00 13.35
C ALA A 82 -22.17 26.51 13.29
N ALA A 83 -22.63 25.70 14.24
CA ALA A 83 -22.37 24.25 14.25
C ALA A 83 -22.89 23.57 12.97
N ARG A 84 -24.13 23.84 12.55
CA ARG A 84 -24.71 23.29 11.29
C ARG A 84 -23.88 23.70 10.08
N HIS A 85 -23.50 24.98 9.99
CA HIS A 85 -22.67 25.48 8.90
C HIS A 85 -21.29 24.79 8.87
N THR A 86 -20.62 24.67 10.02
CA THR A 86 -19.32 23.99 10.13
C THR A 86 -19.42 22.51 9.75
N LEU A 87 -20.44 21.79 10.22
CA LEU A 87 -20.67 20.38 9.87
C LEU A 87 -20.87 20.21 8.36
N ARG A 88 -21.66 21.10 7.73
CA ARG A 88 -21.87 21.11 6.28
C ARG A 88 -20.57 21.33 5.51
N LEU A 89 -19.75 22.31 5.93
CA LEU A 89 -18.46 22.60 5.30
C LEU A 89 -17.49 21.40 5.39
N LEU A 90 -17.34 20.82 6.57
CA LEU A 90 -16.47 19.67 6.80
C LEU A 90 -16.94 18.44 6.02
N ALA A 91 -18.25 18.19 6.01
CA ALA A 91 -18.84 17.07 5.27
C ALA A 91 -18.62 17.19 3.75
N ARG A 92 -18.77 18.38 3.18
CA ARG A 92 -18.46 18.66 1.77
C ARG A 92 -16.98 18.45 1.47
N ARG A 93 -16.09 18.91 2.36
CA ARG A 93 -14.65 18.66 2.24
C ARG A 93 -14.31 17.16 2.27
N ILE A 94 -14.96 16.38 3.13
CA ILE A 94 -14.79 14.92 3.19
C ILE A 94 -15.23 14.26 1.86
N ARG A 95 -16.34 14.70 1.28
CA ARG A 95 -16.82 14.19 -0.02
C ARG A 95 -15.83 14.50 -1.14
N HIS A 96 -15.42 15.76 -1.26
CA HIS A 96 -14.46 16.18 -2.29
C HIS A 96 -13.13 15.42 -2.19
N LEU A 97 -12.57 15.29 -0.97
CA LEU A 97 -11.35 14.53 -0.76
C LEU A 97 -11.54 13.02 -1.02
N THR A 98 -12.75 12.50 -0.87
CA THR A 98 -13.05 11.10 -1.23
C THR A 98 -13.03 10.91 -2.73
N GLU A 99 -13.66 11.82 -3.48
CA GLU A 99 -13.62 11.83 -4.95
C GLU A 99 -12.18 11.94 -5.47
N GLU A 100 -11.36 12.81 -4.88
CA GLU A 100 -9.93 12.95 -5.23
C GLU A 100 -9.14 11.65 -4.94
N ILE A 101 -9.38 11.01 -3.80
CA ILE A 101 -8.73 9.74 -3.45
C ILE A 101 -9.12 8.62 -4.42
N ASP A 102 -10.39 8.59 -4.83
CA ASP A 102 -10.92 7.57 -5.74
C ASP A 102 -10.38 7.77 -7.16
N ASP A 103 -10.31 9.02 -7.65
CA ASP A 103 -9.65 9.36 -8.93
C ASP A 103 -8.17 8.95 -8.92
N LEU A 104 -7.43 9.33 -7.88
CA LEU A 104 -6.02 8.94 -7.75
C LEU A 104 -5.85 7.42 -7.63
N ASN A 105 -6.79 6.72 -7.00
CA ASN A 105 -6.75 5.26 -6.95
C ASN A 105 -6.96 4.63 -8.34
N LYS A 106 -7.85 5.20 -9.16
CA LYS A 106 -8.07 4.79 -10.55
C LYS A 106 -6.82 5.05 -11.40
N ARG A 107 -6.24 6.24 -11.34
CA ARG A 107 -4.99 6.58 -12.07
C ARG A 107 -3.82 5.68 -11.69
N ILE A 108 -3.70 5.33 -10.41
CA ILE A 108 -2.71 4.35 -9.94
C ILE A 108 -2.97 2.98 -10.56
N ALA A 109 -4.23 2.52 -10.61
CA ALA A 109 -4.56 1.23 -11.22
C ALA A 109 -4.18 1.22 -12.71
N GLU A 110 -4.58 2.23 -13.46
CA GLU A 110 -4.25 2.38 -14.89
C GLU A 110 -2.74 2.37 -15.14
N ALA A 111 -1.96 3.13 -14.34
CA ALA A 111 -0.51 3.15 -14.46
C ALA A 111 0.15 1.78 -14.15
N VAL A 112 -0.42 1.01 -13.22
CA VAL A 112 0.04 -0.35 -12.93
C VAL A 112 -0.35 -1.32 -14.06
N GLU A 113 -1.55 -1.21 -14.62
CA GLU A 113 -2.01 -2.06 -15.73
C GLU A 113 -1.14 -1.89 -16.98
N VAL A 114 -0.72 -0.65 -17.27
CA VAL A 114 0.17 -0.37 -18.41
C VAL A 114 1.58 -0.92 -18.19
N SER A 115 2.11 -0.85 -16.96
CA SER A 115 3.52 -1.16 -16.69
C SER A 115 3.76 -2.61 -16.23
N THR A 116 2.83 -3.20 -15.48
CA THR A 116 2.97 -4.54 -14.89
C THR A 116 1.59 -5.16 -14.65
N PRO A 117 0.82 -5.49 -15.71
CA PRO A 117 -0.58 -5.91 -15.59
C PRO A 117 -0.77 -7.13 -14.69
N GLY A 118 0.13 -8.13 -14.80
CA GLY A 118 0.09 -9.34 -14.00
C GLY A 118 0.17 -9.09 -12.49
N LEU A 119 0.57 -7.90 -12.03
CA LEU A 119 0.63 -7.57 -10.61
C LEU A 119 -0.76 -7.39 -9.97
N LEU A 120 -1.76 -6.89 -10.72
CA LEU A 120 -3.13 -6.71 -10.21
C LEU A 120 -3.96 -8.01 -10.25
N GLU A 121 -3.53 -9.00 -11.04
CA GLU A 121 -4.12 -10.34 -11.06
C GLU A 121 -3.79 -11.15 -9.80
N VAL A 122 -2.73 -10.74 -9.10
CA VAL A 122 -2.28 -11.41 -7.88
C VAL A 122 -3.29 -11.21 -6.74
N ARG A 123 -3.80 -12.31 -6.18
CA ARG A 123 -4.73 -12.28 -5.03
C ARG A 123 -4.19 -11.41 -3.90
N GLY A 124 -5.00 -10.44 -3.49
CA GLY A 124 -4.71 -9.53 -2.38
C GLY A 124 -3.83 -8.34 -2.73
N VAL A 125 -3.33 -8.24 -3.98
CA VAL A 125 -2.66 -7.05 -4.49
C VAL A 125 -3.72 -6.10 -5.03
N GLY A 126 -3.73 -4.88 -4.52
CA GLY A 126 -4.52 -3.78 -5.06
C GLY A 126 -3.63 -2.62 -5.52
N PRO A 127 -4.18 -1.61 -6.20
CA PRO A 127 -3.42 -0.53 -6.84
C PRO A 127 -2.43 0.15 -5.89
N ASP A 128 -2.85 0.46 -4.67
CA ASP A 128 -1.99 1.12 -3.68
C ASP A 128 -0.79 0.28 -3.25
N SER A 129 -1.00 -1.03 -3.09
CA SER A 129 0.06 -1.96 -2.69
C SER A 129 1.01 -2.22 -3.86
N ALA A 130 0.48 -2.42 -5.06
CA ALA A 130 1.25 -2.55 -6.29
C ALA A 130 2.17 -1.34 -6.50
N ALA A 131 1.61 -0.14 -6.42
CA ALA A 131 2.38 1.10 -6.55
C ALA A 131 3.51 1.20 -5.52
N ALA A 132 3.25 0.86 -4.25
CA ALA A 132 4.30 0.92 -3.22
C ALA A 132 5.46 -0.05 -3.51
N LEU A 133 5.16 -1.22 -4.07
CA LEU A 133 6.15 -2.24 -4.42
C LEU A 133 6.98 -1.82 -5.65
N LEU A 134 6.32 -1.30 -6.69
CA LEU A 134 6.98 -0.78 -7.88
C LEU A 134 7.86 0.45 -7.57
N ILE A 135 7.38 1.36 -6.71
CA ILE A 135 8.17 2.51 -6.22
C ILE A 135 9.42 2.07 -5.49
N SER A 136 9.29 1.03 -4.65
CA SER A 136 10.41 0.45 -3.93
C SER A 136 11.42 -0.16 -4.89
N ALA A 137 10.95 -0.99 -5.83
CA ALA A 137 11.79 -1.59 -6.88
C ALA A 137 12.52 -0.53 -7.71
N GLY A 138 11.85 0.60 -8.00
CA GLY A 138 12.37 1.70 -8.80
C GLY A 138 12.26 1.46 -10.31
N ASP A 139 12.67 2.47 -11.08
CA ASP A 139 12.57 2.52 -12.55
C ASP A 139 13.50 1.54 -13.29
N ASN A 140 14.47 0.97 -12.58
CA ASN A 140 15.49 0.07 -13.11
C ASN A 140 15.39 -1.29 -12.39
N PRO A 141 14.28 -2.04 -12.56
CA PRO A 141 14.02 -3.28 -11.84
C PRO A 141 15.06 -4.37 -12.17
N GLU A 142 15.73 -4.32 -13.31
CA GLU A 142 16.82 -5.20 -13.70
C GLU A 142 18.06 -5.11 -12.79
N ARG A 143 18.19 -4.02 -12.01
CA ARG A 143 19.23 -3.91 -10.97
C ARG A 143 18.93 -4.81 -9.76
N LEU A 144 17.71 -5.33 -9.63
CA LEU A 144 17.36 -6.30 -8.61
C LEU A 144 17.87 -7.69 -9.02
N VAL A 145 19.12 -7.97 -8.65
CA VAL A 145 19.85 -9.20 -9.01
C VAL A 145 19.27 -10.51 -8.44
N SER A 146 18.31 -10.47 -7.50
CA SER A 146 17.67 -11.69 -6.98
C SER A 146 16.35 -11.43 -6.24
N GLU A 147 15.55 -12.50 -6.07
CA GLU A 147 14.40 -12.51 -5.15
C GLU A 147 14.80 -12.11 -3.70
N ALA A 148 16.04 -12.40 -3.30
CA ALA A 148 16.55 -12.09 -1.96
C ALA A 148 16.84 -10.59 -1.78
N SER A 149 17.40 -9.93 -2.80
CA SER A 149 17.63 -8.48 -2.76
C SER A 149 16.30 -7.72 -2.70
N PHE A 150 15.28 -8.14 -3.45
CA PHE A 150 13.95 -7.52 -3.39
C PHE A 150 13.28 -7.68 -2.01
N ALA A 151 13.40 -8.85 -1.37
CA ALA A 151 12.86 -9.01 -0.02
C ALA A 151 13.65 -8.23 1.04
N ALA A 152 14.97 -8.08 0.88
CA ALA A 152 15.76 -7.22 1.74
C ALA A 152 15.31 -5.76 1.61
N LEU A 153 15.13 -5.28 0.38
CA LEU A 153 14.60 -3.97 0.06
C LEU A 153 13.21 -3.75 0.68
N CYS A 154 12.31 -4.73 0.58
CA CYS A 154 10.99 -4.66 1.21
C CYS A 154 10.98 -4.92 2.73
N GLY A 155 12.14 -5.14 3.36
CA GLY A 155 12.25 -5.42 4.81
C GLY A 155 11.61 -6.75 5.23
N THR A 156 11.54 -7.73 4.34
CA THR A 156 10.99 -9.07 4.58
C THR A 156 12.03 -10.19 4.53
N SER A 157 13.30 -9.86 4.30
CA SER A 157 14.40 -10.79 4.54
C SER A 157 14.48 -11.14 6.03
N PRO A 158 14.61 -12.43 6.40
CA PRO A 158 14.87 -12.81 7.78
C PRO A 158 16.26 -12.27 8.17
N VAL A 159 16.35 -11.61 9.33
CA VAL A 159 17.65 -11.29 9.92
C VAL A 159 17.90 -12.26 11.06
N GLU A 160 19.04 -12.94 11.06
CA GLU A 160 19.38 -13.84 12.17
C GLU A 160 19.46 -13.06 13.48
N ALA A 161 18.85 -13.64 14.51
CA ALA A 161 18.82 -13.14 15.88
C ALA A 161 18.76 -14.33 16.83
N SER A 162 19.75 -15.20 16.70
CA SER A 162 19.90 -16.41 17.48
C SER A 162 21.01 -16.21 18.50
N SER A 163 20.81 -16.73 19.71
CA SER A 163 21.86 -16.90 20.72
C SER A 163 21.72 -18.31 21.31
N GLY A 164 22.84 -19.03 21.41
CA GLY A 164 22.86 -20.43 21.85
C GLY A 164 21.96 -21.36 21.02
N LYS A 165 21.21 -22.25 21.70
CA LYS A 165 20.35 -23.29 21.08
C LYS A 165 19.04 -22.77 20.46
N THR A 166 18.76 -21.46 20.53
CA THR A 166 17.48 -20.89 20.09
C THR A 166 17.62 -20.18 18.74
N GLN A 167 17.10 -20.79 17.66
CA GLN A 167 17.17 -20.22 16.32
C GLN A 167 16.01 -19.23 16.05
N ARG A 168 16.20 -17.95 16.39
CA ARG A 168 15.22 -16.88 16.16
C ARG A 168 15.62 -15.97 15.00
N ARG A 169 14.62 -15.48 14.28
CA ARG A 169 14.78 -14.51 13.18
C ARG A 169 14.04 -13.24 13.53
N ARG A 170 14.73 -12.09 13.48
CA ARG A 170 14.15 -10.77 13.73
C ARG A 170 13.67 -10.10 12.45
N LEU A 171 12.85 -9.07 12.61
CA LEU A 171 12.38 -8.19 11.54
C LEU A 171 13.56 -7.36 10.99
N ASN A 172 13.69 -7.28 9.68
CA ASN A 172 14.59 -6.32 9.03
C ASN A 172 14.01 -4.90 9.14
N ARG A 173 14.73 -4.00 9.82
CA ARG A 173 14.33 -2.59 10.02
C ARG A 173 14.85 -1.65 8.93
N GLY A 174 15.79 -2.08 8.10
CA GLY A 174 16.46 -1.25 7.09
C GLY A 174 15.78 -1.23 5.71
N GLY A 175 14.73 -2.03 5.51
CA GLY A 175 13.95 -2.01 4.28
C GLY A 175 12.90 -0.90 4.25
N ASP A 176 12.35 -0.66 3.06
CA ASP A 176 11.26 0.26 2.77
C ASP A 176 10.00 -0.13 3.57
N ARG A 177 9.58 0.79 4.44
CA ARG A 177 8.42 0.59 5.33
C ARG A 177 7.10 0.60 4.58
N GLN A 178 6.98 1.33 3.48
CA GLN A 178 5.77 1.35 2.67
C GLN A 178 5.60 0.02 1.93
N ALA A 179 6.67 -0.48 1.30
CA ALA A 179 6.67 -1.79 0.67
C ALA A 179 6.40 -2.91 1.68
N ASN A 180 7.02 -2.83 2.87
CA ASN A 180 6.77 -3.79 3.95
C ASN A 180 5.31 -3.81 4.42
N ALA A 181 4.68 -2.63 4.50
CA ALA A 181 3.28 -2.48 4.85
C ALA A 181 2.35 -2.97 3.72
N ALA A 182 2.71 -2.75 2.45
CA ALA A 182 2.00 -3.30 1.30
C ALA A 182 1.98 -4.84 1.34
N LEU A 183 3.13 -5.48 1.53
CA LEU A 183 3.22 -6.95 1.70
C LEU A 183 2.39 -7.45 2.88
N TYR A 184 2.34 -6.71 3.97
CA TYR A 184 1.49 -7.07 5.11
C TYR A 184 0.00 -7.01 4.77
N ARG A 185 -0.46 -5.95 4.09
CA ARG A 185 -1.85 -5.81 3.64
C ARG A 185 -2.26 -6.93 2.67
N ILE A 186 -1.38 -7.26 1.73
CA ILE A 186 -1.60 -8.38 0.79
C ILE A 186 -1.79 -9.68 1.58
N VAL A 187 -0.90 -9.97 2.53
CA VAL A 187 -1.01 -11.17 3.37
C VAL A 187 -2.30 -11.19 4.19
N LEU A 188 -2.73 -10.07 4.77
CA LEU A 188 -4.01 -10.01 5.50
C LEU A 188 -5.20 -10.28 4.58
N SER A 189 -5.19 -9.72 3.37
CA SER A 189 -6.23 -9.98 2.36
C SER A 189 -6.27 -11.46 1.98
N ARG A 190 -5.11 -12.07 1.71
CA ARG A 190 -5.01 -13.50 1.42
C ARG A 190 -5.46 -14.38 2.59
N LEU A 191 -5.11 -14.05 3.83
CA LEU A 191 -5.60 -14.81 4.98
C LEU A 191 -7.12 -14.74 5.17
N ARG A 192 -7.78 -13.73 4.59
CA ARG A 192 -9.23 -13.61 4.59
C ARG A 192 -9.90 -14.37 3.44
N TRP A 193 -9.29 -14.36 2.25
CA TRP A 193 -9.96 -14.76 1.00
C TRP A 193 -9.25 -15.83 0.16
N ASP A 194 -8.03 -16.23 0.52
CA ASP A 194 -7.23 -17.23 -0.21
C ASP A 194 -7.09 -18.51 0.62
N ASP A 195 -7.60 -19.62 0.11
CA ASP A 195 -7.62 -20.91 0.82
C ASP A 195 -6.21 -21.44 1.05
N ARG A 196 -5.32 -21.32 0.07
CA ARG A 196 -3.92 -21.75 0.19
C ARG A 196 -3.20 -21.05 1.35
N SER A 197 -3.42 -19.75 1.53
CA SER A 197 -2.84 -18.99 2.63
C SER A 197 -3.47 -19.35 3.98
N ARG A 198 -4.77 -19.66 4.01
CA ARG A 198 -5.48 -20.15 5.20
C ARG A 198 -5.00 -21.54 5.62
N ASP A 199 -4.77 -22.44 4.68
CA ASP A 199 -4.21 -23.77 4.90
C ASP A 199 -2.80 -23.69 5.45
N TYR A 200 -1.97 -22.84 4.85
CA TYR A 200 -0.63 -22.57 5.35
C TYR A 200 -0.65 -22.05 6.79
N LEU A 201 -1.56 -21.11 7.11
CA LEU A 201 -1.71 -20.61 8.47
C LEU A 201 -2.07 -21.75 9.44
N ARG A 202 -3.10 -22.54 9.12
CA ARG A 202 -3.54 -23.66 9.97
C ARG A 202 -2.43 -24.67 10.22
N ARG A 203 -1.75 -25.10 9.15
CA ARG A 203 -0.63 -26.05 9.25
C ARG A 203 0.51 -25.52 10.11
N ARG A 204 0.96 -24.28 9.89
CA ARG A 204 2.08 -23.72 10.68
C ARG A 204 1.70 -23.46 12.14
N LEU A 205 0.43 -23.16 12.44
CA LEU A 205 -0.05 -23.08 13.83
C LEU A 205 0.02 -24.44 14.51
N ALA A 206 -0.37 -25.52 13.83
CA ALA A 206 -0.26 -26.89 14.35
C ALA A 206 1.20 -27.31 14.61
N GLU A 207 2.15 -26.79 13.83
CA GLU A 207 3.59 -26.96 14.05
C GLU A 207 4.16 -26.06 15.19
N GLY A 208 3.31 -25.36 15.95
CA GLY A 208 3.73 -24.54 17.10
C GLY A 208 4.25 -23.14 16.76
N LYS A 209 4.15 -22.68 15.51
CA LYS A 209 4.57 -21.31 15.16
C LYS A 209 3.55 -20.28 15.60
N THR A 210 4.04 -19.13 16.04
CA THR A 210 3.19 -17.98 16.33
C THR A 210 2.63 -17.37 15.05
N ARG A 211 1.43 -16.78 15.11
CA ARG A 211 0.82 -16.05 13.98
C ARG A 211 1.76 -14.99 13.39
N ARG A 212 2.56 -14.31 14.23
CA ARG A 212 3.55 -13.31 13.79
C ARG A 212 4.66 -13.93 12.94
N GLU A 213 5.15 -15.11 13.30
CA GLU A 213 6.17 -15.83 12.51
C GLU A 213 5.60 -16.29 11.17
N ILE A 214 4.36 -16.78 11.18
CA ILE A 214 3.66 -17.24 9.97
C ILE A 214 3.47 -16.08 9.00
N ILE A 215 3.01 -14.92 9.48
CA ILE A 215 2.87 -13.71 8.66
C ILE A 215 4.22 -13.30 8.05
N ARG A 216 5.33 -13.37 8.80
CA ARG A 216 6.67 -13.08 8.23
C ARG A 216 7.02 -14.03 7.09
N CYS A 217 6.75 -15.33 7.23
CA CYS A 217 6.93 -16.30 6.15
C CYS A 217 6.06 -15.97 4.93
N LEU A 218 4.78 -15.69 5.13
CA LEU A 218 3.85 -15.33 4.06
C LEU A 218 4.30 -14.06 3.32
N LYS A 219 4.76 -13.03 4.05
CA LYS A 219 5.31 -11.82 3.42
C LYS A 219 6.52 -12.11 2.54
N ARG A 220 7.40 -13.03 2.95
CA ARG A 220 8.56 -13.46 2.15
C ARG A 220 8.13 -14.22 0.90
N TYR A 221 7.12 -15.08 0.99
CA TYR A 221 6.56 -15.78 -0.19
C TYR A 221 5.91 -14.82 -1.18
N VAL A 222 5.10 -13.88 -0.67
CA VAL A 222 4.48 -12.84 -1.50
C VAL A 222 5.54 -11.96 -2.16
N ALA A 223 6.61 -11.57 -1.45
CA ALA A 223 7.72 -10.81 -2.04
C ALA A 223 8.41 -11.57 -3.18
N ARG A 224 8.60 -12.88 -3.04
CA ARG A 224 9.14 -13.75 -4.11
C ARG A 224 8.23 -13.77 -5.34
N GLU A 225 6.93 -13.96 -5.13
CA GLU A 225 5.93 -13.99 -6.19
C GLU A 225 5.89 -12.67 -6.96
N ILE A 226 5.85 -11.55 -6.24
CA ILE A 226 5.87 -10.21 -6.84
C ILE A 226 7.16 -9.95 -7.60
N TYR A 227 8.32 -10.34 -7.07
CA TYR A 227 9.60 -10.14 -7.75
C TYR A 227 9.60 -10.74 -9.17
N ARG A 228 9.02 -11.93 -9.34
CA ARG A 228 8.94 -12.61 -10.64
C ARG A 228 8.06 -11.89 -11.66
N LEU A 229 7.13 -11.05 -11.18
CA LEU A 229 6.28 -10.23 -12.04
C LEU A 229 6.94 -8.88 -12.37
N ILE A 230 7.72 -8.33 -11.45
CA ILE A 230 8.43 -7.05 -11.63
C ILE A 230 9.70 -7.22 -12.49
N VAL A 231 10.40 -8.34 -12.32
CA VAL A 231 11.59 -8.70 -13.11
C VAL A 231 11.25 -9.95 -13.91
N PRO A 232 10.68 -9.80 -15.13
CA PRO A 232 10.47 -10.94 -16.01
C PRO A 232 11.81 -11.64 -16.21
N THR A 233 11.85 -12.95 -15.97
CA THR A 233 13.05 -13.74 -16.21
C THR A 233 13.40 -13.56 -17.68
N ARG A 234 14.58 -13.02 -18.00
CA ARG A 234 15.13 -13.08 -19.36
C ARG A 234 15.09 -14.56 -19.74
N ALA A 235 14.26 -14.91 -20.73
CA ALA A 235 14.38 -16.22 -21.35
C ALA A 235 15.86 -16.40 -21.75
N PRO A 236 16.48 -17.57 -21.52
CA PRO A 236 17.80 -17.80 -22.05
C PRO A 236 17.74 -17.51 -23.55
N THR A 237 18.46 -16.49 -24.00
CA THR A 237 18.69 -16.27 -25.43
C THR A 237 19.35 -17.54 -25.93
N ASP A 238 18.63 -18.27 -26.79
CA ASP A 238 19.16 -19.41 -27.52
C ASP A 238 20.34 -18.88 -28.35
N GLN A 239 21.55 -19.01 -27.82
CA GLN A 239 22.78 -18.78 -28.57
C GLN A 239 23.09 -20.06 -29.35
N THR A 240 22.22 -20.43 -30.28
CA THR A 240 22.60 -21.25 -31.42
C THR A 240 22.98 -20.30 -32.55
N GLY A 241 24.16 -19.70 -32.43
CA GLY A 241 24.85 -19.13 -33.58
C GLY A 241 25.27 -20.26 -34.52
N PRO A 242 25.12 -20.12 -35.86
CA PRO A 242 25.56 -21.14 -36.78
C PRO A 242 27.08 -21.29 -36.72
N THR A 243 27.55 -22.52 -36.54
CA THR A 243 28.95 -22.91 -36.64
C THR A 243 29.48 -22.49 -38.02
N PRO A 244 30.60 -21.76 -38.13
CA PRO A 244 31.20 -21.50 -39.44
C PRO A 244 31.78 -22.82 -39.97
N VAL A 245 31.30 -23.22 -41.14
CA VAL A 245 31.91 -24.29 -41.93
C VAL A 245 33.23 -23.74 -42.47
N ALA A 246 34.33 -24.38 -42.09
CA ALA A 246 35.64 -24.14 -42.67
C ALA A 246 35.66 -24.70 -44.11
N VAL A 247 35.94 -23.83 -45.08
CA VAL A 247 36.55 -24.15 -46.38
C VAL A 247 37.62 -23.12 -46.66
#